data_AF-A0A392SKN3-F1
#
_entry.id   AF-A0A392SKN3-F1
#
_cell.length_a   1.000
_cell.length_b   1.000
_cell.length_c   1.000
_cell.angle_alpha   90.00
_cell.angle_beta   90.00
_cell.angle_gamma   90.00
#
_symmetry.space_group_name_H-M   'P 1'
#
loop_
_entity.id
_entity.type
_entity.pdbx_description
1 polymer ?
#
loop_
_entity_poly.entity_id
_entity_poly.type
_entity_poly.pdbx_seq_one_letter_code
_entity_poly.pdbx_strand_id
1 'polypeptide(L)'
;MKRDVGEISENNCPRCDNAPESVMHVLRDCEEVAEFWTSIIRPEHWERFFSLGFHAWVDWSLTKDEIGHTPWKWSIFFGVAANALW
;
A
#
# COMPACT_ATOMS: atom_id res chain seq x y z
N MET A 1 24.04 28.57 -19.42
CA MET A 1 22.61 28.22 -19.57
C MET A 1 22.45 26.79 -19.11
N LYS A 2 22.04 26.60 -17.85
CA LYS A 2 21.87 25.27 -17.25
C LYS A 2 20.47 24.76 -17.59
N ARG A 3 20.40 23.56 -18.16
CA ARG A 3 19.33 22.61 -17.86
C ARG A 3 20.06 21.35 -17.47
N ASP A 4 20.33 21.24 -16.18
CA ASP A 4 20.72 19.99 -15.58
C ASP A 4 19.58 19.01 -15.87
N VAL A 5 19.86 17.96 -16.64
CA VAL A 5 18.95 16.85 -16.85
C VAL A 5 18.75 16.26 -15.45
N GLY A 6 17.56 16.46 -14.88
CA GLY A 6 17.17 15.82 -13.64
C GLY A 6 17.26 14.31 -13.85
N GLU A 7 18.27 13.72 -13.25
CA GLU A 7 18.44 12.28 -13.10
C GLU A 7 17.15 11.77 -12.44
N ILE A 8 16.33 11.04 -13.20
CA ILE A 8 15.19 10.30 -12.66
C ILE A 8 15.81 9.32 -11.66
N SER A 9 15.62 9.55 -10.36
CA SER A 9 16.22 8.68 -9.37
C SER A 9 15.59 7.30 -9.50
N GLU A 10 16.35 6.33 -10.01
CA GLU A 10 15.92 4.96 -10.36
C GLU A 10 15.32 4.15 -9.18
N ASN A 11 15.18 4.74 -8.00
CA ASN A 11 14.67 4.10 -6.79
C ASN A 11 13.49 4.86 -6.16
N ASN A 12 12.79 5.73 -6.91
CA ASN A 12 11.55 6.34 -6.41
C ASN A 12 10.34 5.45 -6.72
N CYS A 13 9.29 5.61 -5.91
CA CYS A 13 8.02 4.95 -6.16
C CYS A 13 7.51 5.26 -7.57
N PRO A 14 7.17 4.24 -8.39
CA PRO A 14 6.75 4.45 -9.78
C PRO A 14 5.38 5.12 -9.91
N ARG A 15 4.63 5.23 -8.81
CA ARG A 15 3.31 5.88 -8.77
C ARG A 15 3.40 7.35 -8.43
N CYS A 16 4.05 7.68 -7.30
CA CYS A 16 4.04 9.03 -6.78
C CYS A 16 5.31 9.83 -7.09
N ASP A 17 6.43 9.18 -7.42
CA ASP A 17 7.77 9.79 -7.61
C ASP A 17 8.24 10.71 -6.45
N ASN A 18 7.60 10.61 -5.27
CA ASN A 18 7.78 11.53 -4.15
C ASN A 18 8.50 10.89 -2.95
N ALA A 19 8.73 9.57 -2.99
CA ALA A 19 9.41 8.83 -1.94
C ALA A 19 10.16 7.63 -2.52
N PRO A 20 11.22 7.14 -1.82
CA PRO A 20 11.91 5.93 -2.23
C PRO A 20 10.97 4.73 -2.35
N GLU A 21 11.19 3.93 -3.37
CA GLU A 21 10.52 2.65 -3.58
C GLU A 21 10.85 1.73 -2.40
N SER A 22 9.82 1.38 -1.65
CA SER A 22 9.89 0.38 -0.60
C SER A 22 8.62 -0.44 -0.61
N VAL A 23 8.68 -1.66 -0.09
CA VAL A 23 7.51 -2.55 -0.03
C VAL A 23 6.32 -1.89 0.67
N MET A 24 6.57 -1.20 1.79
CA MET A 24 5.52 -0.49 2.51
C MET A 24 4.96 0.70 1.73
N HIS A 25 5.82 1.46 1.07
CA HIS A 25 5.35 2.61 0.30
C HIS A 25 4.54 2.18 -0.92
N VAL A 26 5.09 1.29 -1.75
CA VAL A 26 4.43 0.80 -2.97
C VAL A 26 3.11 0.11 -2.65
N LEU A 27 3.05 -0.70 -1.60
CA LEU A 27 1.87 -1.51 -1.32
C LEU A 27 0.87 -0.87 -0.34
N ARG A 28 1.23 0.22 0.35
CA ARG A 28 0.38 0.78 1.41
C ARG A 28 0.41 2.31 1.53
N ASP A 29 1.61 2.90 1.62
CA ASP A 29 1.77 4.30 2.07
C ASP A 29 1.83 5.32 0.92
N CYS A 30 1.98 4.88 -0.32
CA CYS A 30 1.82 5.73 -1.50
C CYS A 30 0.40 6.31 -1.53
N GLU A 31 0.25 7.61 -1.78
CA GLU A 31 -1.04 8.33 -1.72
C GLU A 31 -2.15 7.61 -2.52
N GLU A 32 -1.89 7.32 -3.80
CA GLU A 32 -2.82 6.58 -4.67
C GLU A 32 -3.22 5.21 -4.09
N VAL A 33 -2.29 4.51 -3.44
CA VAL A 33 -2.49 3.17 -2.88
C VAL A 33 -3.22 3.24 -1.54
N ALA A 34 -2.92 4.25 -0.73
CA ALA A 34 -3.61 4.54 0.51
C ALA A 34 -5.08 4.90 0.25
N GLU A 35 -5.37 5.65 -0.81
CA GLU A 35 -6.74 5.93 -1.27
C GLU A 35 -7.48 4.66 -1.67
N PHE A 36 -6.84 3.78 -2.47
CA PHE A 36 -7.38 2.47 -2.81
C PHE A 36 -7.76 1.67 -1.55
N TRP A 37 -6.84 1.53 -0.59
CA TRP A 37 -7.10 0.81 0.65
C TRP A 37 -8.20 1.44 1.48
N THR A 38 -8.22 2.77 1.61
CA THR A 38 -9.23 3.52 2.38
C THR A 38 -10.63 3.31 1.80
N SER A 39 -10.76 3.14 0.49
CA SER A 39 -12.04 2.88 -0.17
C SER A 39 -12.64 1.48 0.13
N ILE A 40 -11.82 0.53 0.60
CA ILE A 40 -12.21 -0.87 0.83
C ILE A 40 -12.22 -1.22 2.33
N ILE A 41 -11.23 -0.75 3.08
CA ILE A 41 -11.04 -1.07 4.49
C ILE A 41 -12.11 -0.37 5.33
N ARG A 42 -12.59 -1.06 6.36
CA ARG A 42 -13.55 -0.49 7.30
C ARG A 42 -12.91 0.68 8.08
N PRO A 43 -13.59 1.81 8.28
CA PRO A 43 -13.00 2.99 8.93
C PRO A 43 -12.35 2.72 10.29
N GLU A 44 -12.92 1.82 11.09
CA GLU A 44 -12.39 1.39 12.41
C GLU A 44 -11.03 0.67 12.33
N HIS A 45 -10.57 0.33 11.13
CA HIS A 45 -9.34 -0.40 10.88
C HIS A 45 -8.26 0.45 10.20
N TRP A 46 -8.57 1.66 9.73
CA TRP A 46 -7.61 2.53 9.04
C TRP A 46 -6.38 2.83 9.89
N GLU A 47 -6.56 3.32 11.11
CA GLU A 47 -5.44 3.68 12.00
C GLU A 47 -4.48 2.50 12.20
N ARG A 48 -5.03 1.31 12.48
CA ARG A 48 -4.23 0.10 12.64
C ARG A 48 -3.55 -0.31 11.33
N PHE A 49 -4.27 -0.32 10.22
CA PHE A 49 -3.73 -0.75 8.93
C PHE A 49 -2.51 0.09 8.50
N PHE A 50 -2.59 1.41 8.66
CA PHE A 50 -1.52 2.34 8.26
C PHE A 50 -0.42 2.54 9.32
N SER A 51 -0.60 2.07 10.55
CA SER A 51 0.44 2.19 11.61
C SER A 51 1.31 0.94 11.78
N LEU A 52 0.88 -0.23 11.32
CA LEU A 52 1.64 -1.48 11.51
C LEU A 52 2.96 -1.49 10.73
N GLY A 53 3.99 -2.13 11.29
CA GLY A 53 5.19 -2.47 10.51
C GLY A 53 4.94 -3.63 9.55
N PHE A 54 5.81 -3.82 8.54
CA PHE A 54 5.62 -4.79 7.44
C PHE A 54 5.15 -6.18 7.89
N HIS A 55 5.88 -6.84 8.79
CA HIS A 55 5.53 -8.19 9.23
C HIS A 55 4.18 -8.25 9.94
N ALA A 56 3.91 -7.30 10.83
CA ALA A 56 2.65 -7.25 11.57
C ALA A 56 1.47 -6.88 10.66
N TRP A 57 1.71 -6.06 9.64
CA TRP A 57 0.73 -5.69 8.63
C TRP A 57 0.33 -6.90 7.79
N VAL A 58 1.30 -7.66 7.27
CA VAL A 58 1.05 -8.88 6.49
C VAL A 58 0.35 -9.94 7.35
N ASP A 59 0.87 -10.23 8.55
CA ASP A 59 0.27 -11.22 9.45
C ASP A 59 -1.18 -10.87 9.80
N TRP A 60 -1.45 -9.60 10.14
CA TRP A 60 -2.79 -9.15 10.46
C TRP A 60 -3.74 -9.23 9.26
N SER A 61 -3.28 -8.81 8.07
CA SER A 61 -4.04 -8.89 6.81
C SER A 61 -4.32 -10.34 6.36
N LEU A 62 -3.50 -11.32 6.75
CA LEU A 62 -3.70 -12.72 6.40
C LEU A 62 -4.52 -13.51 7.43
N THR A 63 -4.59 -13.04 8.68
CA THR A 63 -5.22 -13.78 9.79
C THR A 63 -6.56 -13.21 10.23
N LYS A 64 -6.94 -12.01 9.79
CA LYS A 64 -8.23 -11.39 10.09
C LYS A 64 -9.09 -11.25 8.86
N ASP A 65 -10.31 -11.76 8.93
CA ASP A 65 -11.24 -11.75 7.80
C ASP A 65 -12.08 -10.45 7.72
N GLU A 66 -12.22 -9.71 8.83
CA GLU A 66 -13.16 -8.59 8.94
C GLU A 66 -12.52 -7.20 8.72
N ILE A 67 -11.44 -7.11 7.93
CA ILE A 67 -10.73 -5.83 7.73
C ILE A 67 -11.44 -4.92 6.73
N GLY A 68 -12.04 -5.46 5.67
CA GLY A 68 -12.64 -4.68 4.57
C GLY A 68 -14.10 -5.01 4.25
N HIS A 69 -14.71 -4.16 3.44
CA HIS A 69 -16.05 -4.31 2.88
C HIS A 69 -16.01 -5.08 1.55
N THR A 70 -15.68 -6.36 1.62
CA THR A 70 -15.56 -7.22 0.45
C THR A 70 -16.40 -8.49 0.59
N PRO A 71 -17.02 -9.00 -0.49
CA PRO A 71 -17.75 -10.28 -0.45
C PRO A 71 -16.82 -11.50 -0.42
N TRP A 72 -15.51 -11.32 -0.60
CA TRP A 72 -14.52 -12.40 -0.63
C TRP A 72 -13.80 -12.55 0.71
N LYS A 73 -13.12 -13.68 0.94
CA LYS A 73 -12.20 -13.82 2.07
C LYS A 73 -11.12 -12.74 1.98
N TRP A 74 -10.97 -11.95 3.05
CA TRP A 74 -10.06 -10.82 3.07
C TRP A 74 -8.63 -11.22 2.72
N SER A 75 -8.11 -12.32 3.29
CA SER A 75 -6.75 -12.81 3.03
C SER A 75 -6.49 -13.09 1.54
N ILE A 76 -7.48 -13.62 0.81
CA ILE A 76 -7.38 -13.86 -0.64
C ILE A 76 -7.40 -12.53 -1.38
N PHE A 77 -8.36 -11.65 -1.04
CA PHE A 77 -8.48 -10.34 -1.66
C PHE A 77 -7.19 -9.51 -1.47
N PHE A 78 -6.69 -9.45 -0.25
CA PHE A 78 -5.46 -8.75 0.13
C PHE A 78 -4.27 -9.26 -0.66
N GLY A 79 -4.08 -10.58 -0.77
CA GLY A 79 -2.98 -11.15 -1.55
C GLY A 79 -3.03 -10.79 -3.03
N VAL A 80 -4.22 -10.86 -3.65
CA VAL A 80 -4.41 -10.47 -5.05
C VAL A 80 -4.21 -8.97 -5.25
N ALA A 81 -4.76 -8.14 -4.37
CA ALA A 81 -4.61 -6.69 -4.43
C ALA A 81 -3.14 -6.27 -4.26
N ALA A 82 -2.44 -6.82 -3.26
CA ALA A 82 -1.02 -6.57 -3.06
C ALA A 82 -0.17 -6.99 -4.28
N ASN A 83 -0.49 -8.12 -4.91
CA ASN A 83 0.18 -8.54 -6.15
C ASN A 83 -0.12 -7.60 -7.33
N ALA A 84 -1.34 -7.07 -7.44
CA ALA A 84 -1.71 -6.12 -8.49
C ALA A 84 -1.13 -4.71 -8.26
N LEU A 85 -0.83 -4.38 -7.01
CA LEU A 85 -0.20 -3.13 -6.58
C LEU A 85 1.33 -3.20 -6.58
N TRP A 86 1.96 -4.32 -6.92
CA TRP A 86 3.41 -4.37 -7.14
C TRP A 86 3.70 -4.13 -8.62
#